data_AF-F6D1N4-F1
#
_entry.id   AF-F6D1N4-F1
#
_cell.length_a   1.000
_cell.length_b   1.000
_cell.length_c   1.000
_cell.angle_alpha   90.00
_cell.angle_beta   90.00
_cell.angle_gamma   90.00
#
_symmetry.space_group_name_H-M   'P 1'
#
loop_
_entity.id
_entity.type
_entity.pdbx_description
1 polymer ?
#
loop_
_entity_poly.entity_id
_entity_poly.type
_entity_poly.pdbx_seq_one_letter_code
_entity_poly.pdbx_strand_id
1 'polypeptide(L)'
;MKTWIVRAVDWGNIQRGPTFQAIFNYFFSDSNNLPLPVVFDSAGTQVDAILRDSTPVTKKLDIIDAGITYDILKGGHKRLADDFLSNWYGKSDAHIPDKEKKRITQLYSEIKTDVHLLQMGFRNEALLDAGIPEQYLPGMRVPFRHDENLRLIIPVEESIAQKVEDYYQPFKDKKPITKIYSNLVGINPLKDELTGGIETAKKQVKYFMDTREKAIDEIIRLFPTV
;
A
#
# COMPACT_ATOMS: atom_id res chain seq x y z
N MET A 1 -23.00 -7.77 -18.64
CA MET A 1 -22.75 -6.35 -18.28
C MET A 1 -21.27 -6.21 -17.95
N LYS A 2 -20.57 -5.19 -18.44
CA LYS A 2 -19.12 -5.04 -18.21
C LYS A 2 -18.88 -4.24 -16.93
N THR A 3 -18.20 -4.83 -15.95
CA THR A 3 -17.81 -4.17 -14.69
C THR A 3 -16.45 -3.49 -14.86
N TRP A 4 -16.29 -2.28 -14.34
CA TRP A 4 -15.02 -1.55 -14.37
C TRP A 4 -14.24 -1.73 -13.08
N ILE A 5 -12.91 -1.69 -13.18
CA ILE A 5 -12.02 -1.75 -12.01
C ILE A 5 -11.34 -0.39 -11.82
N VAL A 6 -11.40 0.10 -10.58
CA VAL A 6 -10.59 1.22 -10.06
C VAL A 6 -9.63 0.65 -9.03
N ARG A 7 -8.33 0.73 -9.30
CA ARG A 7 -7.30 0.11 -8.48
C ARG A 7 -6.46 1.11 -7.72
N ALA A 8 -6.53 1.07 -6.39
CA ALA A 8 -5.53 1.76 -5.58
C ALA A 8 -4.20 1.00 -5.59
N VAL A 9 -3.09 1.72 -5.75
CA VAL A 9 -1.76 1.12 -5.83
C VAL A 9 -0.81 1.78 -4.87
N ASP A 10 -0.19 0.97 -4.02
CA ASP A 10 0.88 1.38 -3.11
C ASP A 10 2.13 0.49 -3.29
N TRP A 11 3.09 0.57 -2.36
CA TRP A 11 4.30 -0.22 -2.42
C TRP A 11 4.06 -1.73 -2.18
N GLY A 12 3.42 -2.12 -1.08
CA GLY A 12 3.36 -3.53 -0.60
C GLY A 12 1.96 -4.14 -0.50
N ASN A 13 0.91 -3.37 -0.72
CA ASN A 13 -0.50 -3.65 -0.53
C ASN A 13 -0.85 -4.16 0.87
N ILE A 14 -0.50 -3.40 1.89
CA ILE A 14 -0.69 -3.79 3.29
C ILE A 14 -1.60 -2.81 4.02
N GLN A 15 -1.35 -1.51 3.90
CA GLN A 15 -2.11 -0.50 4.64
C GLN A 15 -2.94 0.41 3.72
N ARG A 16 -2.30 1.36 3.01
CA ARG A 16 -3.01 2.45 2.31
C ARG A 16 -3.89 1.98 1.16
N GLY A 17 -3.36 1.20 0.23
CA GLY A 17 -4.13 0.65 -0.90
C GLY A 17 -5.36 -0.16 -0.44
N PRO A 18 -5.17 -1.14 0.46
CA PRO A 18 -6.30 -1.89 1.02
C PRO A 18 -7.28 -1.02 1.82
N THR A 19 -6.81 -0.03 2.57
CA THR A 19 -7.70 0.90 3.30
C THR A 19 -8.62 1.66 2.34
N PHE A 20 -8.08 2.16 1.23
CA PHE A 20 -8.87 2.73 0.14
C PHE A 20 -9.91 1.73 -0.37
N GLN A 21 -9.49 0.49 -0.68
CA GLN A 21 -10.40 -0.55 -1.20
C GLN A 21 -11.57 -0.81 -0.26
N ALA A 22 -11.32 -0.93 1.05
CA ALA A 22 -12.35 -1.22 2.03
C ALA A 22 -13.42 -0.12 2.08
N ILE A 23 -12.96 1.12 2.22
CA ILE A 23 -13.83 2.30 2.35
C ILE A 23 -14.63 2.51 1.06
N PHE A 24 -13.98 2.49 -0.10
CA PHE A 24 -14.68 2.75 -1.35
C PHE A 24 -15.66 1.64 -1.71
N ASN A 25 -15.34 0.38 -1.43
CA ASN A 25 -16.31 -0.69 -1.67
C ASN A 25 -17.53 -0.58 -0.74
N TYR A 26 -17.32 -0.23 0.53
CA TYR A 26 -18.41 -0.08 1.48
C TYR A 26 -19.37 1.05 1.11
N PHE A 27 -18.83 2.20 0.67
CA PHE A 27 -19.65 3.37 0.36
C PHE A 27 -20.19 3.40 -1.07
N PHE A 28 -19.53 2.79 -2.05
CA PHE A 28 -19.81 3.08 -3.47
C PHE A 28 -20.01 1.88 -4.40
N SER A 29 -19.70 0.64 -4.04
CA SER A 29 -19.77 -0.48 -5.01
C SER A 29 -21.15 -0.72 -5.61
N ASP A 30 -22.22 -0.44 -4.85
CA ASP A 30 -23.61 -0.54 -5.31
C ASP A 30 -24.26 0.84 -5.49
N SER A 31 -23.45 1.90 -5.60
CA SER A 31 -23.97 3.26 -5.75
C SER A 31 -24.55 3.48 -7.14
N ASN A 32 -25.80 3.95 -7.18
CA ASN A 32 -26.44 4.42 -8.41
C ASN A 32 -25.79 5.69 -8.99
N ASN A 33 -24.86 6.33 -8.26
CA ASN A 33 -24.12 7.50 -8.73
C ASN A 33 -23.00 7.14 -9.71
N LEU A 34 -22.64 5.86 -9.80
CA LEU A 34 -21.61 5.40 -10.72
C LEU A 34 -22.21 5.12 -12.10
N PRO A 35 -21.57 5.58 -13.19
CA PRO A 35 -22.13 5.44 -14.53
C PRO A 35 -22.25 3.97 -14.99
N LEU A 36 -21.47 3.08 -14.37
CA LEU A 36 -21.45 1.64 -14.59
C LEU A 36 -21.09 0.93 -13.28
N PRO A 37 -21.32 -0.39 -13.16
CA PRO A 37 -20.82 -1.16 -12.03
C PRO A 37 -19.30 -1.02 -11.91
N VAL A 38 -18.82 -0.56 -10.75
CA VAL A 38 -17.39 -0.42 -10.44
C VAL A 38 -17.04 -1.34 -9.28
N VAL A 39 -15.91 -2.03 -9.41
CA VAL A 39 -15.24 -2.70 -8.29
C VAL A 39 -14.01 -1.89 -7.93
N PHE A 40 -13.89 -1.56 -6.66
CA PHE A 40 -12.67 -0.97 -6.11
C PHE A 40 -11.77 -2.10 -5.62
N ASP A 41 -10.52 -2.11 -6.06
CA ASP A 41 -9.53 -3.06 -5.57
C ASP A 41 -8.20 -2.38 -5.22
N SER A 42 -7.26 -3.17 -4.72
CA SER A 42 -5.94 -2.70 -4.35
C SER A 42 -4.85 -3.69 -4.73
N ALA A 43 -3.67 -3.17 -5.07
CA ALA A 43 -2.49 -3.98 -5.34
C ALA A 43 -1.18 -3.24 -5.06
N GLY A 44 -0.09 -3.98 -4.96
CA GLY A 44 1.23 -3.46 -4.57
C GLY A 44 2.28 -3.70 -5.66
N THR A 45 3.07 -2.69 -5.95
CA THR A 45 4.12 -2.77 -7.01
C THR A 45 5.34 -3.58 -6.62
N GLN A 46 5.53 -3.89 -5.33
CA GLN A 46 6.72 -4.57 -4.80
C GLN A 46 6.40 -5.87 -4.06
N VAL A 47 5.16 -6.37 -4.16
CA VAL A 47 4.74 -7.62 -3.52
C VAL A 47 5.65 -8.78 -3.89
N ASP A 48 5.94 -8.98 -5.17
CA ASP A 48 6.83 -10.05 -5.63
C ASP A 48 8.23 -9.94 -5.00
N ALA A 49 8.75 -8.71 -4.87
CA ALA A 49 10.05 -8.45 -4.25
C ALA A 49 10.04 -8.74 -2.74
N ILE A 50 8.95 -8.39 -2.04
CA ILE A 50 8.75 -8.73 -0.62
C ILE A 50 8.76 -10.24 -0.43
N LEU A 51 8.02 -10.98 -1.27
CA LEU A 51 7.92 -12.43 -1.19
C LEU A 51 9.27 -13.11 -1.45
N ARG A 52 10.05 -12.60 -2.40
CA ARG A 52 11.36 -13.13 -2.81
C ARG A 52 12.57 -12.59 -2.03
N ASP A 53 12.34 -11.75 -1.02
CA ASP A 53 13.41 -11.09 -0.25
C ASP A 53 14.37 -10.21 -1.06
N SER A 54 13.90 -9.75 -2.22
CA SER A 54 14.67 -8.90 -3.13
C SER A 54 14.36 -7.41 -2.96
N THR A 55 13.73 -7.01 -1.85
CA THR A 55 13.50 -5.61 -1.51
C THR A 55 14.83 -4.88 -1.23
N PRO A 56 14.92 -3.57 -1.50
CA PRO A 56 16.09 -2.76 -1.13
C PRO A 56 16.40 -2.87 0.36
N VAL A 57 17.69 -2.79 0.70
CA VAL A 57 18.19 -2.97 2.07
C VAL A 57 17.67 -1.87 2.98
N THR A 58 17.61 -0.64 2.50
CA THR A 58 16.92 0.47 3.16
C THR A 58 15.49 0.11 3.59
N LYS A 59 14.69 -0.50 2.70
CA LYS A 59 13.32 -0.95 3.03
C LYS A 59 13.29 -2.14 3.97
N LYS A 60 14.28 -3.03 3.91
CA LYS A 60 14.43 -4.14 4.89
C LYS A 60 14.69 -3.60 6.29
N LEU A 61 15.53 -2.58 6.41
CA LEU A 61 15.81 -1.91 7.68
C LEU A 61 14.56 -1.20 8.24
N ASP A 62 13.74 -0.56 7.40
CA ASP A 62 12.45 0.00 7.85
C ASP A 62 11.54 -1.08 8.49
N ILE A 63 11.49 -2.29 7.91
CA ILE A 63 10.70 -3.40 8.43
C ILE A 63 11.32 -3.99 9.71
N ILE A 64 12.65 -4.01 9.81
CA ILE A 64 13.36 -4.40 11.03
C ILE A 64 13.06 -3.41 12.17
N ASP A 65 13.09 -2.11 11.90
CA ASP A 65 12.74 -1.06 12.87
C ASP A 65 11.28 -1.21 13.36
N ALA A 66 10.35 -1.44 12.43
CA ALA A 66 8.97 -1.80 12.77
C ALA A 66 8.90 -3.08 13.63
N GLY A 67 9.70 -4.10 13.32
CA GLY A 67 9.78 -5.34 14.12
C GLY A 67 10.26 -5.13 15.55
N ILE A 68 11.14 -4.16 15.80
CA ILE A 68 11.53 -3.75 17.16
C ILE A 68 10.39 -3.01 17.83
N THR A 69 9.81 -2.03 17.13
CA THR A 69 8.72 -1.18 17.65
C THR A 69 7.50 -2.01 18.07
N TYR A 70 7.19 -3.06 17.31
CA TYR A 70 6.06 -3.95 17.54
C TYR A 70 6.37 -5.12 18.48
N ASP A 71 7.53 -5.13 19.14
CA ASP A 71 7.98 -6.21 20.03
C ASP A 71 7.98 -7.61 19.38
N ILE A 72 8.20 -7.68 18.06
CA ILE A 72 8.36 -8.95 17.32
C ILE A 72 9.77 -9.50 17.53
N LEU A 73 10.77 -8.62 17.46
CA LEU A 73 12.17 -8.96 17.68
C LEU A 73 12.52 -8.99 19.18
N LYS A 74 13.04 -10.13 19.65
CA LYS A 74 13.39 -10.35 21.07
C LYS A 74 14.82 -10.88 21.23
N GLY A 75 15.37 -10.73 22.43
CA GLY A 75 16.65 -11.32 22.82
C GLY A 75 17.81 -10.99 21.87
N GLY A 76 18.51 -12.02 21.40
CA GLY A 76 19.66 -11.88 20.50
C GLY A 76 19.30 -11.25 19.14
N HIS A 77 18.09 -11.50 18.63
CA HIS A 77 17.63 -10.92 17.36
C HIS A 77 17.37 -9.42 17.49
N LYS A 78 16.85 -8.96 18.63
CA LYS A 78 16.70 -7.52 18.91
C LYS A 78 18.05 -6.80 18.95
N ARG A 79 19.04 -7.36 19.66
CA ARG A 79 20.40 -6.77 19.70
C ARG A 79 21.04 -6.68 18.32
N LEU A 80 20.84 -7.71 17.50
CA LEU A 80 21.33 -7.72 16.12
C LEU A 80 20.63 -6.65 15.26
N ALA A 81 19.31 -6.50 15.43
CA ALA A 81 18.54 -5.48 14.76
C ALA A 81 19.00 -4.06 15.14
N ASP A 82 19.17 -3.80 16.44
CA ASP A 82 19.68 -2.51 16.96
C ASP A 82 21.04 -2.17 16.35
N ASP A 83 21.96 -3.15 16.24
CA ASP A 83 23.27 -2.98 15.61
C ASP A 83 23.15 -2.63 14.12
N PHE A 84 22.26 -3.32 13.39
CA PHE A 84 22.02 -2.99 11.98
C PHE A 84 21.44 -1.59 11.80
N LEU A 85 20.47 -1.20 12.63
CA LEU A 85 19.85 0.12 12.54
C LEU A 85 20.85 1.22 12.89
N SER A 86 21.61 1.07 13.98
CA SER A 86 22.62 2.07 14.39
C SER A 86 23.69 2.31 13.33
N ASN A 87 24.08 1.27 12.58
CA ASN A 87 25.17 1.35 11.62
C ASN A 87 24.69 1.75 10.21
N TRP A 88 23.48 1.38 9.81
CA TRP A 88 23.04 1.41 8.41
C TRP A 88 21.73 2.14 8.15
N TYR A 89 20.92 2.45 9.17
CA TYR A 89 19.65 3.15 8.97
C TYR A 89 19.89 4.55 8.40
N GLY A 90 19.09 4.95 7.41
CA GLY A 90 19.24 6.21 6.69
C GLY A 90 20.41 6.28 5.68
N LYS A 91 21.29 5.27 5.61
CA LYS A 91 22.33 5.18 4.58
C LYS A 91 21.75 4.60 3.28
N SER A 92 22.28 5.03 2.13
CA SER A 92 21.88 4.44 0.85
C SER A 92 22.45 3.02 0.69
N ASP A 93 21.71 2.16 -0.03
CA ASP A 93 22.08 0.76 -0.30
C ASP A 93 23.51 0.59 -0.87
N ALA A 94 24.02 1.59 -1.61
CA ALA A 94 25.36 1.57 -2.19
C ALA A 94 26.49 1.56 -1.14
N HIS A 95 26.25 2.11 0.05
CA HIS A 95 27.26 2.21 1.12
C HIS A 95 27.25 1.04 2.10
N ILE A 96 26.30 0.11 1.96
CA ILE A 96 26.18 -1.04 2.86
C ILE A 96 26.99 -2.21 2.29
N PRO A 97 27.98 -2.75 3.02
CA PRO A 97 28.77 -3.89 2.55
C PRO A 97 27.91 -5.13 2.30
N ASP A 98 28.25 -5.92 1.28
CA ASP A 98 27.46 -7.10 0.88
C ASP A 98 27.29 -8.13 2.00
N LYS A 99 28.30 -8.27 2.87
CA LYS A 99 28.20 -9.11 4.06
C LYS A 99 27.06 -8.67 4.98
N GLU A 100 26.92 -7.36 5.22
CA GLU A 100 25.84 -6.83 6.04
C GLU A 100 24.51 -6.91 5.32
N LYS A 101 24.45 -6.63 4.00
CA LYS A 101 23.23 -6.81 3.20
C LYS A 101 22.66 -8.22 3.32
N LYS A 102 23.51 -9.26 3.29
CA LYS A 102 23.11 -10.66 3.46
C LYS A 102 22.51 -10.91 4.85
N ARG A 103 23.16 -10.43 5.90
CA ARG A 103 22.67 -10.62 7.29
C ARG A 103 21.39 -9.84 7.58
N ILE A 104 21.28 -8.61 7.07
CA ILE A 104 20.04 -7.82 7.13
C ILE A 104 18.92 -8.54 6.39
N THR A 105 19.20 -9.09 5.20
CA THR A 105 18.21 -9.84 4.43
C THR A 105 17.74 -11.08 5.19
N GLN A 106 18.64 -11.82 5.84
CA GLN A 106 18.28 -12.98 6.65
C GLN A 106 17.32 -12.59 7.79
N LEU A 107 17.67 -11.58 8.59
CA LEU A 107 16.80 -11.13 9.68
C LEU A 107 15.45 -10.62 9.18
N TYR A 108 15.45 -9.86 8.07
CA TYR A 108 14.23 -9.41 7.42
C TYR A 108 13.34 -10.59 6.97
N SER A 109 13.91 -11.61 6.32
CA SER A 109 13.18 -12.80 5.87
C SER A 109 12.45 -13.49 7.01
N GLU A 110 13.07 -13.54 8.19
CA GLU A 110 12.52 -14.16 9.40
C GLU A 110 11.30 -13.38 9.96
N ILE A 111 11.29 -12.04 9.87
CA ILE A 111 10.28 -11.21 10.57
C ILE A 111 9.26 -10.53 9.65
N LYS A 112 9.52 -10.40 8.35
CA LYS A 112 8.70 -9.58 7.44
C LYS A 112 7.23 -10.00 7.44
N THR A 113 6.95 -11.28 7.66
CA THR A 113 5.57 -11.78 7.68
C THR A 113 4.84 -11.32 8.93
N ASP A 114 5.44 -11.48 10.10
CA ASP A 114 4.83 -11.07 11.37
C ASP A 114 4.62 -9.56 11.44
N VAL A 115 5.59 -8.77 10.97
CA VAL A 115 5.47 -7.30 10.90
C VAL A 115 4.29 -6.90 10.03
N HIS A 116 4.21 -7.46 8.82
CA HIS A 116 3.13 -7.11 7.89
C HIS A 116 1.75 -7.63 8.36
N LEU A 117 1.70 -8.76 9.09
CA LEU A 117 0.47 -9.27 9.70
C LEU A 117 -0.01 -8.33 10.82
N LEU A 118 0.87 -7.83 11.67
CA LEU A 118 0.50 -6.82 12.68
C LEU A 118 0.01 -5.53 12.03
N GLN A 119 0.68 -5.05 10.98
CA GLN A 119 0.23 -3.87 10.24
C GLN A 119 -1.15 -4.04 9.61
N MET A 120 -1.45 -5.24 9.11
CA MET A 120 -2.78 -5.60 8.63
C MET A 120 -3.80 -5.63 9.78
N GLY A 121 -3.43 -6.18 10.93
CA GLY A 121 -4.23 -6.17 12.15
C GLY A 121 -4.63 -4.75 12.56
N PHE A 122 -3.66 -3.84 12.68
CA PHE A 122 -3.90 -2.43 12.98
C PHE A 122 -4.84 -1.75 11.97
N ARG A 123 -4.65 -2.02 10.67
CA ARG A 123 -5.53 -1.50 9.62
C ARG A 123 -6.96 -2.00 9.81
N ASN A 124 -7.14 -3.30 10.00
CA ASN A 124 -8.45 -3.91 10.14
C ASN A 124 -9.17 -3.42 11.39
N GLU A 125 -8.47 -3.32 12.52
CA GLU A 125 -8.99 -2.73 13.75
C GLU A 125 -9.44 -1.28 13.52
N ALA A 126 -8.61 -0.44 12.89
CA ALA A 126 -8.97 0.95 12.58
C ALA A 126 -10.18 1.07 11.62
N LEU A 127 -10.32 0.15 10.67
CA LEU A 127 -11.48 0.10 9.75
C LEU A 127 -12.76 -0.27 10.50
N LEU A 128 -12.70 -1.28 11.38
CA LEU A 128 -13.83 -1.69 12.21
C LEU A 128 -14.24 -0.57 13.19
N ASP A 129 -13.27 0.09 13.82
CA ASP A 129 -13.50 1.28 14.67
C ASP A 129 -14.21 2.41 13.92
N ALA A 130 -13.96 2.55 12.61
CA ALA A 130 -14.61 3.53 11.74
C ALA A 130 -15.98 3.06 11.19
N GLY A 131 -16.45 1.88 11.59
CA GLY A 131 -17.75 1.32 11.21
C GLY A 131 -17.75 0.57 9.87
N ILE A 132 -16.59 0.23 9.30
CA ILE A 132 -16.50 -0.59 8.09
C ILE A 132 -16.75 -2.07 8.47
N PRO A 133 -17.77 -2.74 7.92
CA PRO A 133 -18.06 -4.13 8.27
C PRO A 133 -16.97 -5.12 7.86
N GLU A 134 -16.86 -6.23 8.57
CA GLU A 134 -15.82 -7.26 8.37
C GLU A 134 -15.78 -7.81 6.94
N GLN A 135 -16.93 -7.96 6.27
CA GLN A 135 -16.97 -8.47 4.89
C GLN A 135 -16.29 -7.56 3.85
N TYR A 136 -16.02 -6.29 4.20
CA TYR A 136 -15.32 -5.34 3.33
C TYR A 136 -13.81 -5.28 3.64
N LEU A 137 -13.32 -6.00 4.66
CA LEU A 137 -11.91 -6.00 5.01
C LEU A 137 -11.10 -6.74 3.93
N PRO A 138 -10.17 -6.07 3.27
CA PRO A 138 -9.41 -6.64 2.16
C PRO A 138 -8.29 -7.56 2.65
N GLY A 139 -7.77 -8.38 1.75
CA GLY A 139 -6.52 -9.10 1.98
C GLY A 139 -5.29 -8.20 2.07
N MET A 140 -4.11 -8.83 1.99
CA MET A 140 -2.82 -8.15 1.91
C MET A 140 -1.96 -8.76 0.80
N ARG A 141 -0.94 -8.04 0.35
CA ARG A 141 0.07 -8.52 -0.62
C ARG A 141 -0.53 -9.05 -1.93
N VAL A 142 -1.49 -8.32 -2.49
CA VAL A 142 -1.98 -8.57 -3.86
C VAL A 142 -1.00 -7.93 -4.85
N PRO A 143 -0.32 -8.69 -5.72
CA PRO A 143 0.67 -8.12 -6.63
C PRO A 143 0.00 -7.29 -7.73
N PHE A 144 0.64 -6.20 -8.12
CA PHE A 144 0.17 -5.38 -9.22
C PHE A 144 0.30 -6.11 -10.57
N ARG A 145 -0.83 -6.29 -11.26
CA ARG A 145 -0.94 -6.98 -12.56
C ARG A 145 -1.90 -6.22 -13.47
N HIS A 146 -1.71 -6.31 -14.79
CA HIS A 146 -2.71 -5.81 -15.74
C HIS A 146 -3.98 -6.68 -15.72
N ASP A 147 -5.14 -6.04 -15.91
CA ASP A 147 -6.44 -6.65 -16.12
C ASP A 147 -7.13 -5.92 -17.28
N GLU A 148 -7.86 -6.66 -18.13
CA GLU A 148 -8.53 -6.10 -19.31
C GLU A 148 -9.66 -5.11 -18.96
N ASN A 149 -10.24 -5.24 -17.76
CA ASN A 149 -11.32 -4.37 -17.28
C ASN A 149 -10.82 -3.24 -16.38
N LEU A 150 -9.50 -3.12 -16.18
CA LEU A 150 -8.88 -2.03 -15.43
C LEU A 150 -8.97 -0.71 -16.19
N ARG A 151 -9.67 0.27 -15.61
CA ARG A 151 -9.91 1.57 -16.24
C ARG A 151 -9.13 2.71 -15.59
N LEU A 152 -9.01 2.67 -14.27
CA LEU A 152 -8.33 3.70 -13.50
C LEU A 152 -7.37 3.06 -12.52
N ILE A 153 -6.15 3.56 -12.49
CA ILE A 153 -5.14 3.27 -11.48
C ILE A 153 -4.95 4.51 -10.64
N ILE A 154 -5.00 4.33 -9.32
CA ILE A 154 -4.87 5.39 -8.34
C ILE A 154 -3.63 5.10 -7.48
N PRO A 155 -2.43 5.56 -7.89
CA PRO A 155 -1.30 5.57 -6.97
C PRO A 155 -1.66 6.40 -5.74
N VAL A 156 -1.62 5.78 -4.56
CA VAL A 156 -1.86 6.50 -3.29
C VAL A 156 -0.62 7.24 -2.79
N GLU A 157 0.51 7.01 -3.46
CA GLU A 157 1.81 7.62 -3.22
C GLU A 157 2.40 8.15 -4.52
N GLU A 158 2.97 9.36 -4.48
CA GLU A 158 3.64 9.94 -5.64
C GLU A 158 4.82 9.10 -6.11
N SER A 159 5.58 8.53 -5.17
CA SER A 159 6.73 7.67 -5.45
C SER A 159 6.38 6.37 -6.19
N ILE A 160 5.10 5.98 -6.20
CA ILE A 160 4.58 4.79 -6.88
C ILE A 160 4.07 5.12 -8.28
N ALA A 161 3.71 6.37 -8.55
CA ALA A 161 3.18 6.79 -9.85
C ALA A 161 4.14 6.45 -10.99
N GLN A 162 5.43 6.78 -10.86
CA GLN A 162 6.43 6.47 -11.88
C GLN A 162 6.55 4.96 -12.13
N LYS A 163 6.52 4.12 -11.07
CA LYS A 163 6.59 2.66 -11.21
C LYS A 163 5.40 2.09 -11.99
N VAL A 164 4.21 2.66 -11.78
CA VAL A 164 3.02 2.30 -12.55
C VAL A 164 3.21 2.71 -14.01
N GLU A 165 3.70 3.93 -14.27
CA GLU A 165 3.94 4.39 -15.65
C GLU A 165 4.94 3.50 -16.39
N ASP A 166 6.05 3.16 -15.75
CA ASP A 166 7.09 2.31 -16.30
C ASP A 166 6.56 0.91 -16.64
N TYR A 167 5.73 0.33 -15.77
CA TYR A 167 5.09 -0.97 -16.02
C TYR A 167 4.23 -0.98 -17.29
N TYR A 168 3.56 0.14 -17.61
CA TYR A 168 2.70 0.25 -18.79
C TYR A 168 3.40 0.77 -20.05
N GLN A 169 4.67 1.16 -20.00
CA GLN A 169 5.39 1.59 -21.20
C GLN A 169 5.29 0.60 -22.39
N PRO A 170 5.31 -0.74 -22.19
CA PRO A 170 5.13 -1.70 -23.27
C PRO A 170 3.69 -1.84 -23.79
N PHE A 171 2.68 -1.27 -23.12
CA PHE A 171 1.25 -1.52 -23.35
C PHE A 171 0.47 -0.25 -23.76
N LYS A 172 1.10 0.68 -24.50
CA LYS A 172 0.58 2.04 -24.74
C LYS A 172 -0.88 2.10 -25.21
N ASP A 173 -1.33 1.16 -26.02
CA ASP A 173 -2.69 1.16 -26.59
C ASP A 173 -3.78 0.59 -25.66
N LYS A 174 -3.40 0.08 -24.47
CA LYS A 174 -4.31 -0.48 -23.46
C LYS A 174 -4.06 0.09 -22.05
N LYS A 175 -3.39 1.24 -21.93
CA LYS A 175 -3.04 1.82 -20.63
C LYS A 175 -4.30 2.37 -19.93
N PRO A 176 -4.62 1.94 -18.70
CA PRO A 176 -5.64 2.58 -17.87
C PRO A 176 -5.27 4.04 -17.57
N ILE A 177 -6.26 4.89 -17.31
CA ILE A 177 -5.98 6.24 -16.82
C ILE A 177 -5.24 6.11 -15.48
N THR A 178 -4.24 6.94 -15.23
CA THR A 178 -3.49 6.96 -13.96
C THR A 178 -3.63 8.34 -13.32
N LYS A 179 -4.11 8.40 -12.08
CA LYS A 179 -4.22 9.65 -11.31
C LYS A 179 -3.83 9.44 -9.86
N ILE A 180 -2.90 10.24 -9.37
CA ILE A 180 -2.45 10.19 -7.98
C ILE A 180 -3.58 10.65 -7.07
N TYR A 181 -3.86 9.90 -5.99
CA TYR A 181 -5.00 10.16 -5.10
C TYR A 181 -5.00 11.59 -4.52
N SER A 182 -3.85 12.06 -4.02
CA SER A 182 -3.68 13.42 -3.47
C SER A 182 -4.11 14.51 -4.45
N ASN A 183 -3.86 14.31 -5.74
CA ASN A 183 -4.24 15.26 -6.80
C ASN A 183 -5.74 15.28 -7.05
N LEU A 184 -6.44 14.14 -6.86
CA LEU A 184 -7.91 14.09 -6.97
C LEU A 184 -8.54 14.90 -5.82
N VAL A 185 -8.03 14.74 -4.61
CA VAL A 185 -8.65 15.37 -3.42
C VAL A 185 -8.05 16.74 -3.07
N GLY A 186 -6.98 17.17 -3.74
CA GLY A 186 -6.31 18.46 -3.51
C GLY A 186 -5.70 18.58 -2.10
N ILE A 187 -5.26 17.47 -1.52
CA ILE A 187 -4.67 17.39 -0.18
C ILE A 187 -3.37 16.60 -0.28
N ASN A 188 -2.36 16.97 0.54
CA ASN A 188 -1.07 16.31 0.56
C ASN A 188 -1.18 14.79 0.80
N PRO A 189 -0.33 13.98 0.16
CA PRO A 189 -0.33 12.54 0.36
C PRO A 189 0.03 12.17 1.81
N LEU A 190 -0.55 11.07 2.28
CA LEU A 190 -0.20 10.48 3.57
C LEU A 190 1.27 10.01 3.55
N LYS A 191 2.00 10.40 4.60
CA LYS A 191 3.36 9.89 4.83
C LYS A 191 3.33 8.39 5.10
N ASP A 192 4.37 7.69 4.64
CA ASP A 192 4.61 6.29 4.96
C ASP A 192 5.25 6.18 6.35
N GLU A 193 4.47 5.79 7.36
CA GLU A 193 4.89 5.71 8.77
C GLU A 193 4.80 4.26 9.27
N LEU A 194 5.83 3.45 8.95
CA LEU A 194 5.83 2.01 9.19
C LEU A 194 5.81 1.61 10.68
N THR A 195 6.28 2.48 11.58
CA THR A 195 6.37 2.26 13.04
C THR A 195 5.21 2.84 13.84
N GLY A 196 4.31 3.60 13.22
CA GLY A 196 3.26 4.32 13.94
C GLY A 196 2.05 3.48 14.39
N GLY A 197 2.04 2.18 14.09
CA GLY A 197 1.07 1.22 14.61
C GLY A 197 -0.40 1.58 14.34
N ILE A 198 -1.26 1.35 15.34
CA ILE A 198 -2.70 1.61 15.26
C ILE A 198 -3.03 3.08 15.03
N GLU A 199 -2.26 4.01 15.59
CA GLU A 199 -2.52 5.45 15.40
C GLU A 199 -2.29 5.89 13.96
N THR A 200 -1.24 5.39 13.31
CA THR A 200 -1.05 5.62 11.88
C THR A 200 -2.16 4.96 11.06
N ALA A 201 -2.60 3.75 11.40
CA ALA A 201 -3.73 3.12 10.72
C ALA A 201 -5.01 3.96 10.83
N LYS A 202 -5.34 4.47 12.03
CA LYS A 202 -6.48 5.37 12.27
C LYS A 202 -6.39 6.66 11.47
N LYS A 203 -5.20 7.27 11.36
CA LYS A 203 -4.98 8.44 10.50
C LYS A 203 -5.25 8.14 9.03
N GLN A 204 -4.82 6.98 8.53
CA GLN A 204 -5.05 6.58 7.15
C GLN A 204 -6.55 6.34 6.87
N VAL A 205 -7.24 5.62 7.77
CA VAL A 205 -8.69 5.41 7.68
C VAL A 205 -9.41 6.75 7.67
N LYS A 206 -9.12 7.63 8.64
CA LYS A 206 -9.72 8.97 8.71
C LYS A 206 -9.49 9.76 7.43
N TYR A 207 -8.27 9.75 6.89
CA TYR A 207 -7.94 10.47 5.65
C TYR A 207 -8.83 10.03 4.48
N PHE A 208 -8.96 8.73 4.25
CA PHE A 208 -9.82 8.23 3.17
C PHE A 208 -11.31 8.46 3.47
N MET A 209 -11.74 8.29 4.72
CA MET A 209 -13.11 8.61 5.12
C MET A 209 -13.45 10.08 4.82
N ASP A 210 -12.61 11.02 5.24
CA ASP A 210 -12.86 12.46 5.11
C ASP A 210 -12.83 12.94 3.64
N THR A 211 -12.16 12.21 2.75
CA THR A 211 -11.90 12.66 1.37
C THR A 211 -12.63 11.85 0.29
N ARG A 212 -13.32 10.76 0.67
CA ARG A 212 -13.98 9.82 -0.25
C ARG A 212 -14.99 10.48 -1.21
N GLU A 213 -15.83 11.41 -0.72
CA GLU A 213 -16.88 12.05 -1.54
C GLU A 213 -16.25 12.90 -2.65
N LYS A 214 -15.23 13.69 -2.30
CA LYS A 214 -14.49 14.46 -3.30
C LYS A 214 -13.75 13.56 -4.29
N ALA A 215 -13.12 12.50 -3.78
CA ALA A 215 -12.40 11.55 -4.63
C ALA A 215 -13.34 10.84 -5.61
N ILE A 216 -14.53 10.40 -5.17
CA ILE A 216 -15.48 9.71 -6.05
C ILE A 216 -16.02 10.62 -7.14
N ASP A 217 -16.30 11.89 -6.83
CA ASP A 217 -16.71 12.89 -7.82
C ASP A 217 -15.66 13.08 -8.92
N GLU A 218 -14.38 13.18 -8.56
CA GLU A 218 -13.30 13.28 -9.54
C GLU A 218 -13.10 11.96 -10.31
N ILE A 219 -13.23 10.80 -9.66
CA ILE A 219 -13.17 9.49 -10.33
C ILE A 219 -14.27 9.39 -11.39
N ILE A 220 -15.50 9.81 -11.08
CA ILE A 220 -16.62 9.79 -12.01
C ILE A 220 -16.34 10.65 -13.25
N ARG A 221 -15.71 11.82 -13.09
CA ARG A 221 -15.34 12.71 -14.22
C ARG A 221 -14.26 12.11 -15.13
N LEU A 222 -13.46 11.17 -14.64
CA LEU A 222 -12.41 10.50 -15.42
C LEU A 222 -12.96 9.34 -16.24
N PHE A 223 -14.18 8.90 -15.96
CA PHE A 223 -14.83 7.93 -16.81
C PHE A 223 -15.22 8.59 -18.13
N PRO A 224 -14.96 7.94 -19.27
CA PRO A 224 -15.44 8.46 -20.54
C PRO A 224 -16.95 8.61 -20.45
N THR A 225 -17.46 9.82 -20.72
CA THR A 225 -18.88 10.04 -20.99
C THR A 225 -19.25 9.11 -22.14
N VAL A 226 -20.09 8.12 -21.84
CA VAL A 226 -20.68 7.21 -22.85
C VAL A 226 -21.58 8.02 -23.77
#